data_AF-A0A6L6GHH7-F1
#
_entry.id   AF-A0A6L6GHH7-F1
#
_cell.length_a   1.000
_cell.length_b   1.000
_cell.length_c   1.000
_cell.angle_alpha   90.00
_cell.angle_beta   90.00
_cell.angle_gamma   90.00
#
_symmetry.space_group_name_H-M   'P 1'
#
loop_
_entity.id
_entity.type
_entity.pdbx_description
1 polymer ?
#
loop_
_entity_poly.entity_id
_entity_poly.type
_entity_poly.pdbx_seq_one_letter_code
_entity_poly.pdbx_strand_id
1 'polypeptide(L)'
;MRYQIIDVYQTENLKRYIAKCLKKHSPQFIVIESKRTLCLNLDIILVNSQHTSATSITGEDISLKILNKFDTFDKTYMSRL
;
A
#
# COMPACT_ATOMS: atom_id res chain seq x y z
N MET A 1 0.80 3.78 11.12
CA MET A 1 0.43 4.92 10.25
C MET A 1 -0.66 4.50 9.30
N ARG A 2 -1.66 5.36 9.05
CA ARG A 2 -2.79 5.05 8.16
C ARG A 2 -2.43 5.37 6.70
N TYR A 3 -2.69 4.42 5.81
CA TYR A 3 -2.55 4.60 4.37
C TYR A 3 -3.85 4.22 3.67
N GLN A 4 -4.25 4.97 2.66
CA GLN A 4 -5.43 4.69 1.84
C GLN A 4 -4.99 4.09 0.51
N ILE A 5 -5.65 3.03 0.06
CA ILE A 5 -5.38 2.46 -1.27
C ILE A 5 -5.82 3.44 -2.35
N ILE A 6 -4.91 3.82 -3.25
CA ILE A 6 -5.18 4.78 -4.33
C ILE A 6 -5.00 4.19 -5.72
N ASP A 7 -4.30 3.06 -5.83
CA ASP A 7 -4.11 2.37 -7.11
C ASP A 7 -3.90 0.87 -6.92
N VAL A 8 -4.12 0.11 -7.99
CA VAL A 8 -3.91 -1.34 -8.05
C VAL A 8 -3.35 -1.70 -9.42
N TYR A 9 -2.37 -2.59 -9.41
CA TYR A 9 -1.85 -3.20 -10.63
C TYR A 9 -1.57 -4.67 -10.38
N GLN A 10 -1.67 -5.46 -11.44
CA GLN A 10 -1.42 -6.88 -11.37
C GLN A 10 -0.01 -7.17 -11.86
N THR A 11 0.75 -7.94 -11.08
CA THR A 11 2.04 -8.45 -11.49
C THR A 11 1.95 -9.97 -11.43
N GLU A 12 2.05 -10.62 -12.59
CA GLU A 12 1.85 -12.07 -12.74
C GLU A 12 0.53 -12.54 -12.08
N ASN A 13 0.63 -13.22 -10.94
CA ASN A 13 -0.48 -13.85 -10.21
C ASN A 13 -0.86 -13.12 -8.91
N LEU A 14 -0.21 -12.00 -8.59
CA LEU A 14 -0.44 -11.26 -7.34
C LEU A 14 -0.88 -9.82 -7.62
N LYS A 15 -1.80 -9.33 -6.78
CA LYS A 15 -2.25 -7.95 -6.82
C LYS A 15 -1.31 -7.10 -5.96
N ARG A 16 -0.80 -6.04 -6.57
CA ARG A 16 -0.04 -5.00 -5.89
C ARG A 16 -0.89 -3.74 -5.81
N TYR A 17 -0.83 -3.10 -4.66
CA TYR A 17 -1.59 -1.91 -4.33
C TYR A 17 -0.64 -0.78 -4.02
N ILE A 18 -1.02 0.41 -4.44
CA ILE A 18 -0.34 1.64 -4.06
C ILE A 18 -1.20 2.32 -3.02
N ALA A 19 -0.61 2.58 -1.86
CA ALA A 19 -1.29 3.23 -0.76
C ALA A 19 -0.63 4.56 -0.43
N LYS A 20 -1.45 5.60 -0.24
CA LYS A 20 -1.00 6.96 0.13
C LYS A 20 -1.15 7.18 1.63
N CYS A 21 -0.12 7.74 2.26
CA CYS A 21 -0.17 8.11 3.67
C CYS A 21 -1.19 9.22 3.90
N LEU A 22 -2.03 9.06 4.93
CA LEU A 22 -3.01 10.07 5.33
C LEU A 22 -2.41 11.12 6.29
N LYS A 23 -1.20 10.91 6.81
CA LYS A 23 -0.53 11.86 7.70
C LYS A 23 0.27 12.87 6.88
N LYS A 24 0.15 14.16 7.21
CA LYS A 24 1.00 15.22 6.65
C LYS A 24 2.47 15.02 7.07
N HIS A 25 3.41 15.36 6.18
CA HIS A 25 4.87 15.26 6.40
C HIS A 25 5.39 13.84 6.70
N SER A 26 4.95 12.85 5.94
CA SER A 26 5.34 11.44 6.09
C SER A 26 5.59 10.81 4.72
N PRO A 27 6.33 9.68 4.63
CA PRO A 27 6.56 9.00 3.36
C PRO A 27 5.23 8.82 2.64
N GLN A 28 5.10 9.44 1.47
CA GLN A 28 3.77 9.68 0.94
C GLN A 28 3.12 8.42 0.41
N PHE A 29 3.91 7.46 -0.08
CA PHE A 29 3.38 6.30 -0.78
C PHE A 29 4.13 5.02 -0.45
N ILE A 30 3.41 3.91 -0.51
CA ILE A 30 3.95 2.56 -0.38
C ILE A 30 3.34 1.62 -1.42
N VAL A 31 4.12 0.62 -1.82
CA VAL A 31 3.63 -0.53 -2.61
C VAL A 31 3.43 -1.71 -1.69
N ILE A 32 2.32 -2.40 -1.85
CA ILE A 32 1.91 -3.49 -0.98
C ILE A 32 1.44 -4.65 -1.83
N GLU A 33 1.89 -5.83 -1.47
CA GLU A 33 1.41 -7.07 -2.05
C GLU A 33 0.39 -7.72 -1.11
N SER A 34 -0.74 -8.15 -1.67
CA SER A 34 -1.78 -8.84 -0.91
C SER A 34 -2.46 -9.91 -1.76
N LYS A 35 -2.79 -11.03 -1.11
CA LYS A 35 -3.67 -12.07 -1.67
C LYS A 35 -5.15 -11.66 -1.60
N ARG A 36 -5.51 -10.75 -0.69
CA ARG A 36 -6.89 -10.23 -0.61
C ARG A 36 -7.11 -9.12 -1.65
N THR A 37 -8.34 -9.00 -2.12
CA THR A 37 -8.74 -7.85 -2.95
C THR A 37 -9.01 -6.67 -2.03
N LEU A 38 -8.31 -5.55 -2.25
CA LEU A 38 -8.53 -4.30 -1.52
C LEU A 38 -9.28 -3.31 -2.42
N CYS A 39 -10.18 -2.53 -1.82
CA CYS A 39 -11.02 -1.55 -2.50
C CYS A 39 -10.29 -0.20 -2.65
N LEU A 40 -10.19 0.28 -3.89
CA LEU A 40 -9.62 1.59 -4.22
C LEU A 40 -10.40 2.71 -3.52
N ASN A 41 -9.67 3.67 -2.95
CA ASN A 41 -10.17 4.85 -2.24
C ASN A 41 -11.08 4.58 -1.03
N LEU A 42 -11.38 3.32 -0.71
CA LEU A 42 -12.21 2.92 0.42
C LEU A 42 -11.37 2.28 1.52
N ASP A 43 -10.49 1.36 1.15
CA ASP A 43 -9.71 0.63 2.13
C ASP A 43 -8.59 1.48 2.70
N ILE A 44 -8.52 1.45 4.03
CA ILE A 44 -7.45 2.05 4.82
C ILE A 44 -6.75 0.92 5.56
N ILE A 45 -5.43 0.96 5.51
CA ILE A 45 -4.55 -0.01 6.17
C ILE A 45 -3.71 0.69 7.24
N LEU A 46 -3.30 -0.09 8.24
CA LEU A 46 -2.40 0.32 9.28
C LEU A 46 -1.01 -0.25 9.01
N VAL A 47 -0.07 0.62 8.66
CA VAL A 47 1.33 0.28 8.47
C VAL A 47 2.06 0.46 9.78
N ASN A 48 2.69 -0.59 10.29
CA ASN A 48 3.56 -0.45 11.45
C ASN A 48 4.86 0.23 11.01
N SER A 49 5.27 1.31 11.67
CA SER A 49 6.50 2.03 11.31
C SER A 49 7.78 1.23 11.59
N GLN A 50 7.70 0.26 12.51
CA GLN A 50 8.83 -0.58 12.92
C GLN A 50 8.94 -1.88 12.10
N HIS A 51 7.88 -2.25 11.37
CA HIS A 51 7.83 -3.49 10.59
C HIS A 51 7.55 -3.20 9.11
N THR A 52 7.98 -4.08 8.22
CA THR A 52 7.66 -4.03 6.78
C THR A 52 6.30 -4.66 6.47
N SER A 53 5.42 -4.74 7.47
CA SER A 53 4.08 -5.29 7.39
C SER A 53 3.01 -4.21 7.56
N ALA A 54 1.86 -4.45 6.94
CA ALA A 54 0.65 -3.69 7.18
C ALA A 54 -0.48 -4.61 7.64
N THR A 55 -1.42 -4.08 8.40
CA THR A 55 -2.62 -4.77 8.88
C THR A 55 -3.87 -4.00 8.48
N SER A 56 -5.04 -4.61 8.64
CA SER A 56 -6.32 -3.93 8.42
C SER A 56 -6.50 -2.81 9.44
N ILE A 57 -7.30 -1.81 9.12
CA ILE A 57 -7.75 -0.82 10.11
C ILE A 57 -8.53 -1.47 11.27
N THR A 58 -9.11 -2.65 11.06
CA THR A 58 -9.79 -3.45 12.09
C THR A 58 -8.83 -4.28 12.95
N GLY A 59 -7.52 -4.23 12.70
CA GLY A 59 -6.53 -5.01 13.44
C GLY A 59 -6.42 -6.48 13.02
N GLU A 60 -7.20 -6.92 12.04
CA GLU A 60 -7.00 -8.23 11.42
C GLU A 60 -5.60 -8.31 10.80
N ASP A 61 -4.89 -9.40 11.08
CA ASP A 61 -3.65 -9.77 10.39
C ASP A 61 -4.00 -10.24 8.97
N ILE A 62 -4.23 -9.24 8.11
CA ILE A 62 -4.06 -9.40 6.69
C ILE A 62 -2.58 -9.32 6.45
N SER A 63 -1.92 -10.44 6.17
CA SER A 63 -0.49 -10.52 5.89
C SER A 63 -0.12 -9.69 4.65
N LEU A 64 -0.04 -8.37 4.82
CA LEU A 64 0.31 -7.41 3.79
C LEU A 64 1.82 -7.23 3.84
N LYS A 65 2.47 -7.45 2.70
CA LYS A 65 3.91 -7.25 2.57
C LYS A 65 4.18 -5.91 1.91
N ILE A 66 4.89 -5.03 2.61
CA ILE A 66 5.33 -3.76 2.03
C ILE A 66 6.57 -4.04 1.18
N LEU A 67 6.47 -3.73 -0.11
CA LEU A 67 7.57 -3.92 -1.06
C LEU A 67 8.46 -2.68 -1.09
N ASN A 68 7.87 -1.51 -1.36
CA ASN A 68 8.60 -0.26 -1.55
C ASN A 68 7.94 0.90 -0.78
N LYS A 69 8.73 1.93 -0.46
CA LYS A 69 8.28 3.21 0.10
C LYS A 69 8.88 4.34 -0.74
N PHE A 70 8.09 5.37 -1.06
CA PHE A 70 8.54 6.48 -1.90
C PHE A 70 7.75 7.76 -1.62
N ASP A 71 8.37 8.91 -1.90
CA ASP A 71 7.82 10.23 -1.60
C ASP A 71 7.08 10.88 -2.78
N THR A 72 7.34 10.41 -4.00
CA THR A 72 6.74 10.92 -5.24
C THR A 72 6.08 9.79 -6.02
N PHE A 73 4.78 9.95 -6.33
CA PHE A 73 4.04 8.99 -7.14
C PHE A 73 3.91 9.50 -8.57
N ASP A 74 4.61 8.85 -9.50
CA ASP A 74 4.45 9.06 -10.93
C ASP A 74 4.00 7.75 -11.59
N LYS A 75 2.79 7.77 -12.16
CA LYS A 75 2.23 6.61 -12.89
C LYS A 75 3.11 6.17 -14.05
N THR A 76 3.81 7.09 -14.71
CA THR A 76 4.68 6.74 -15.83
C THR A 76 5.90 5.94 -15.39
N TYR A 77 6.39 6.15 -14.16
CA TYR A 77 7.54 5.42 -13.62
C TYR A 77 7.21 3.95 -13.29
N MET A 78 5.96 3.66 -12.92
CA MET A 78 5.49 2.31 -12.60
C MET A 78 5.29 1.41 -13.82
N SER A 79 5.23 1.98 -15.04
CA SER A 79 5.11 1.21 -16.28
C SER A 79 6.38 0.43 -16.68
N ARG A 80 7.50 0.64 -15.95
CA ARG A 80 8.81 0.02 -16.20
C ARG A 80 9.27 -0.93 -15.09
N LEU A 81 8.44 -1.18 -14.08
CA LEU A 81 8.67 -2.12 -12.97
C LEU A 81 7.85 -3.39 -13.15
#